data_AF-A0AAW1T7T1-F1
#
_entry.id   AF-A0AAW1T7T1-F1
#
_cell.length_a   1.000
_cell.length_b   1.000
_cell.length_c   1.000
_cell.angle_alpha   90.00
_cell.angle_beta   90.00
_cell.angle_gamma   90.00
#
_symmetry.space_group_name_H-M   'P 1'
#
loop_
_entity.id
_entity.type
_entity.pdbx_description
1 polymer ?
#
loop_
_entity_poly.entity_id
_entity_poly.type
_entity_poly.pdbx_seq_one_letter_code
_entity_poly.pdbx_strand_id
1 'polypeptide(L)'
;MVSSPSCSYQRIHRDYDRDAASAATDKMPQNGSPQMATPAPENPAHEVAPHSAKEAADSPGGMYSQDNGQGAAGSQRGSDYLGTLLQASNKVVPPGKGEMRHGTEGWRSLETSFKAILQIMEKCDPAIESQVDAPLVQLILKSLHHPNRFVRETCYHLTALLCQLLQGPPLQPYSTSIAQNLRDGLSENWSQVRFAACVATRSFMQGCAGFREDLYPVLLPHMCLNRYDVAEGVRTYSQATWTLILGQEGREWVGRCITQVLDHYTMQAKTNNPSVREAACTCLAEAAVKVDADTVTPHLSCIMRTLLNCFRDDAWPVRSAACRACGRAVRALPQASRPFLADLWPLWIAHLDDNIPSVREDAAIALGDAAAALQQEALAIILPHLRATLPAAHQQPRTAPSIEHSDMDEGPLVRPKRTGGVDYSCGCMDYGVRRPKEPWEASDGAVYLMREVAAAVPSEAAALLPELASVAALDCFQGCRHLQETTWRQLPSIARALGKRAFKPHLQAFLPLLFAGLANGHQLCEAAAGYSLSALRDWLGPNIFASRLSSDQQRQMQESHHVSPFTLPGRLASR
;
A
#
# COMPACT_ATOMS: atom_id res chain seq x y z
N MET A 1 8.61 29.76 -2.70
CA MET A 1 8.11 29.51 -1.33
C MET A 1 7.63 28.08 -1.29
N VAL A 2 8.32 27.26 -0.51
CA VAL A 2 8.24 25.79 -0.51
C VAL A 2 7.05 25.38 0.34
N SER A 3 6.05 24.76 -0.29
CA SER A 3 4.90 24.15 0.37
C SER A 3 5.25 22.74 0.83
N SER A 4 5.16 22.49 2.13
CA SER A 4 5.30 21.15 2.73
C SER A 4 4.23 20.19 2.18
N PRO A 5 4.56 18.93 1.85
CA PRO A 5 3.60 17.94 1.37
C PRO A 5 2.84 17.32 2.54
N SER A 6 1.60 17.75 2.76
CA SER A 6 0.66 17.08 3.66
C SER A 6 0.16 15.78 2.99
N CYS A 7 0.51 14.65 3.60
CA CYS A 7 -0.15 13.33 3.53
C CYS A 7 -0.91 12.99 2.23
N SER A 8 -0.17 12.49 1.24
CA SER A 8 -0.70 11.89 0.00
C SER A 8 -1.45 10.56 0.20
N TYR A 9 -1.47 10.01 1.42
CA TYR A 9 -2.03 8.69 1.73
C TYR A 9 -3.57 8.66 1.70
N GLN A 10 -4.24 9.70 2.20
CA GLN A 10 -5.70 9.72 2.35
C GLN A 10 -6.46 9.96 1.03
N ARG A 11 -5.81 10.55 0.02
CA ARG A 11 -6.45 10.86 -1.27
C ARG A 11 -6.60 9.61 -2.15
N ILE A 12 -5.68 8.65 -2.01
CA ILE A 12 -5.57 7.45 -2.86
C ILE A 12 -6.72 6.45 -2.62
N HIS A 13 -7.32 6.41 -1.42
CA HIS A 13 -8.37 5.45 -1.10
C HIS A 13 -9.78 5.90 -1.52
N ARG A 14 -10.06 7.21 -1.64
CA ARG A 14 -11.39 7.71 -2.04
C ARG A 14 -11.70 7.53 -3.52
N ASP A 15 -10.70 7.56 -4.39
CA ASP A 15 -10.91 7.42 -5.84
C ASP A 15 -11.24 5.97 -6.23
N TYR A 16 -10.82 4.98 -5.43
CA TYR A 16 -11.13 3.55 -5.67
C TYR A 16 -12.58 3.15 -5.36
N ASP A 17 -13.26 3.82 -4.41
CA ASP A 17 -14.62 3.44 -4.00
C ASP A 17 -15.70 3.89 -5.01
N ARG A 18 -15.36 4.81 -5.93
CA ARG A 18 -16.30 5.35 -6.93
C ARG A 18 -16.62 4.35 -8.06
N ASP A 19 -15.68 3.48 -8.41
CA ASP A 19 -15.83 2.55 -9.53
C ASP A 19 -16.67 1.31 -9.16
N ALA A 20 -16.66 0.91 -7.88
CA ALA A 20 -17.39 -0.27 -7.38
C ALA A 20 -18.92 -0.10 -7.40
N ALA A 21 -19.43 1.14 -7.32
CA ALA A 21 -20.87 1.41 -7.31
C ALA A 21 -21.55 1.20 -8.68
N SER A 22 -20.79 1.09 -9.77
CA SER A 22 -21.34 1.02 -11.14
C SER A 22 -21.71 -0.40 -11.61
N ALA A 23 -21.30 -1.45 -10.89
CA ALA A 23 -21.37 -2.84 -11.39
C ALA A 23 -22.51 -3.70 -10.80
N ALA A 24 -23.38 -3.15 -9.95
CA ALA A 24 -24.33 -3.93 -9.14
C ALA A 24 -25.77 -4.02 -9.69
N THR A 25 -25.96 -4.01 -11.00
CA THR A 25 -27.28 -4.24 -11.62
C THR A 25 -27.17 -5.18 -12.81
N ASP A 26 -27.22 -6.49 -12.56
CA ASP A 26 -27.94 -7.43 -13.44
C ASP A 26 -28.13 -8.79 -12.74
N LYS A 27 -29.37 -9.29 -12.74
CA LYS A 27 -29.81 -10.59 -12.19
C LYS A 27 -30.29 -11.47 -13.33
N MET A 28 -29.87 -12.75 -13.40
CA MET A 28 -30.65 -13.87 -13.95
C MET A 28 -29.93 -15.25 -13.74
N PRO A 29 -30.54 -16.43 -14.02
CA PRO A 29 -31.19 -17.30 -13.02
C PRO A 29 -30.57 -18.72 -12.86
N GLN A 30 -31.11 -19.47 -11.89
CA GLN A 30 -30.69 -20.80 -11.40
C GLN A 30 -31.06 -21.99 -12.31
N ASN A 31 -30.20 -23.01 -12.33
CA ASN A 31 -30.43 -24.47 -12.54
C ASN A 31 -29.03 -25.14 -12.48
N GLY A 32 -28.74 -26.35 -11.97
CA GLY A 32 -29.46 -27.49 -11.40
C GLY A 32 -28.43 -28.65 -11.44
N SER A 33 -28.05 -29.21 -10.29
CA SER A 33 -26.94 -30.19 -10.17
C SER A 33 -27.40 -31.64 -10.30
N PRO A 34 -26.48 -32.56 -10.68
CA PRO A 34 -26.47 -33.90 -10.09
C PRO A 34 -25.09 -34.34 -9.58
N GLN A 35 -25.14 -35.13 -8.49
CA GLN A 35 -24.05 -35.72 -7.71
C GLN A 35 -23.36 -36.91 -8.40
N MET A 36 -22.05 -37.10 -8.16
CA MET A 36 -21.34 -38.40 -8.09
C MET A 36 -20.01 -38.19 -7.30
N ALA A 37 -19.85 -38.78 -6.11
CA ALA A 37 -19.26 -40.10 -5.81
C ALA A 37 -17.71 -40.16 -5.89
N THR A 38 -17.07 -40.21 -4.72
CA THR A 38 -15.62 -40.35 -4.46
C THR A 38 -15.18 -41.82 -4.38
N PRO A 39 -13.89 -42.10 -4.67
CA PRO A 39 -13.11 -42.93 -3.74
C PRO A 39 -11.69 -42.41 -3.45
N ALA A 40 -11.22 -42.75 -2.25
CA ALA A 40 -9.90 -42.46 -1.69
C ALA A 40 -8.77 -43.25 -2.37
N PRO A 41 -7.50 -42.85 -2.14
CA PRO A 41 -6.43 -43.84 -2.07
C PRO A 41 -5.54 -43.74 -0.82
N GLU A 42 -5.12 -44.93 -0.42
CA GLU A 42 -4.18 -45.29 0.62
C GLU A 42 -2.74 -44.84 0.29
N ASN A 43 -1.93 -44.65 1.33
CA ASN A 43 -0.52 -44.28 1.23
C ASN A 43 0.26 -45.12 2.25
N PRO A 44 1.36 -45.80 1.87
CA PRO A 44 2.33 -46.29 2.84
C PRO A 44 3.64 -45.48 2.81
N ALA A 45 4.17 -45.37 4.02
CA ALA A 45 5.37 -44.66 4.43
C ALA A 45 6.67 -45.22 3.85
N HIS A 46 7.72 -44.38 3.87
CA HIS A 46 9.08 -44.85 4.16
C HIS A 46 9.93 -43.72 4.79
N GLU A 47 10.35 -43.95 6.03
CA GLU A 47 11.50 -43.31 6.69
C GLU A 47 12.82 -43.76 6.05
N VAL A 48 13.87 -42.94 6.14
CA VAL A 48 15.14 -43.23 6.87
C VAL A 48 16.05 -41.98 6.80
N ALA A 49 16.64 -41.65 7.95
CA ALA A 49 17.56 -40.54 8.21
C ALA A 49 19.06 -41.01 8.18
N PRO A 50 20.02 -40.36 8.87
CA PRO A 50 20.91 -39.32 8.33
C PRO A 50 22.42 -39.68 8.45
N HIS A 51 23.33 -38.83 7.95
CA HIS A 51 24.73 -38.85 8.40
C HIS A 51 25.42 -37.46 8.38
N SER A 52 26.48 -37.41 9.16
CA SER A 52 27.04 -36.32 9.96
C SER A 52 28.35 -35.70 9.45
N ALA A 53 28.57 -34.44 9.83
CA ALA A 53 29.79 -33.67 10.15
C ALA A 53 31.21 -34.31 9.99
N LYS A 54 32.21 -33.52 9.54
CA LYS A 54 33.27 -32.90 10.40
C LYS A 54 34.36 -32.11 9.64
N GLU A 55 35.10 -31.35 10.45
CA GLU A 55 36.04 -30.23 10.30
C GLU A 55 37.47 -30.51 9.74
N ALA A 56 38.25 -29.41 9.65
CA ALA A 56 39.71 -29.22 9.87
C ALA A 56 40.58 -29.04 8.60
N ALA A 57 41.68 -28.28 8.58
CA ALA A 57 42.25 -27.19 9.36
C ALA A 57 43.52 -26.69 8.61
N ASP A 58 43.94 -25.46 8.92
CA ASP A 58 45.20 -24.74 8.68
C ASP A 58 46.48 -25.46 8.17
N SER A 59 47.26 -24.75 7.34
CA SER A 59 48.62 -24.25 7.70
C SER A 59 49.44 -23.65 6.53
N PRO A 60 50.53 -22.88 6.80
CA PRO A 60 50.89 -21.66 6.07
C PRO A 60 52.29 -21.66 5.41
N GLY A 61 52.62 -20.54 4.73
CA GLY A 61 53.96 -19.94 4.78
C GLY A 61 54.77 -19.90 3.48
N GLY A 62 55.47 -18.78 3.25
CA GLY A 62 56.67 -18.74 2.40
C GLY A 62 56.86 -17.48 1.55
N MET A 63 57.61 -16.51 2.07
CA MET A 63 58.18 -15.34 1.37
C MET A 63 59.49 -15.66 0.63
N TYR A 64 59.97 -14.67 -0.14
CA TYR A 64 61.31 -14.46 -0.77
C TYR A 64 61.49 -15.01 -2.19
N SER A 65 62.27 -14.42 -3.10
CA SER A 65 62.74 -13.07 -3.43
C SER A 65 63.63 -13.22 -4.68
N GLN A 66 63.94 -12.09 -5.35
CA GLN A 66 65.12 -11.80 -6.19
C GLN A 66 64.98 -11.87 -7.72
N ASP A 67 64.76 -10.69 -8.31
CA ASP A 67 65.73 -9.82 -9.01
C ASP A 67 66.73 -10.34 -10.06
N ASN A 68 66.81 -9.53 -11.14
CA ASN A 68 67.87 -9.31 -12.15
C ASN A 68 68.15 -10.44 -13.17
N GLY A 69 68.17 -10.24 -14.49
CA GLY A 69 68.24 -9.02 -15.32
C GLY A 69 69.38 -9.20 -16.34
N GLN A 70 69.10 -9.14 -17.65
CA GLN A 70 70.00 -8.66 -18.73
C GLN A 70 69.40 -8.93 -20.13
N GLY A 71 69.62 -8.00 -21.07
CA GLY A 71 69.59 -8.25 -22.51
C GLY A 71 68.83 -7.20 -23.33
N ALA A 72 69.55 -6.47 -24.17
CA ALA A 72 69.13 -5.23 -24.81
C ALA A 72 68.67 -5.35 -26.28
N ALA A 73 68.09 -4.24 -26.76
CA ALA A 73 68.03 -3.72 -28.14
C ALA A 73 66.89 -4.17 -29.07
N GLY A 74 66.18 -3.18 -29.65
CA GLY A 74 65.33 -3.36 -30.83
C GLY A 74 64.16 -2.37 -30.94
N SER A 75 64.36 -1.29 -31.70
CA SER A 75 63.42 -0.19 -31.96
C SER A 75 62.19 -0.60 -32.80
N GLN A 76 60.98 -0.21 -32.36
CA GLN A 76 59.93 0.39 -33.21
C GLN A 76 58.78 0.96 -32.35
N ARG A 77 58.80 2.26 -32.09
CA ARG A 77 57.69 3.02 -31.50
C ARG A 77 56.73 3.48 -32.62
N GLY A 78 55.77 2.64 -32.96
CA GLY A 78 54.44 3.08 -33.35
C GLY A 78 53.56 2.87 -32.12
N SER A 79 53.35 3.92 -31.33
CA SER A 79 52.64 3.85 -30.05
C SER A 79 51.20 3.38 -30.28
N ASP A 80 50.93 2.11 -30.03
CA ASP A 80 49.60 1.56 -29.82
C ASP A 80 49.02 2.14 -28.51
N TYR A 81 48.81 3.46 -28.50
CA TYR A 81 48.38 4.21 -27.34
C TYR A 81 46.99 3.74 -26.91
N LEU A 82 46.15 3.40 -27.89
CA LEU A 82 44.82 2.84 -27.66
C LEU A 82 44.89 1.43 -27.09
N GLY A 83 45.74 0.55 -27.63
CA GLY A 83 45.94 -0.80 -27.09
C GLY A 83 46.63 -0.79 -25.73
N THR A 84 47.51 0.18 -25.46
CA THR A 84 48.15 0.38 -24.16
C THR A 84 47.14 0.90 -23.13
N LEU A 85 46.26 1.84 -23.51
CA LEU A 85 45.14 2.30 -22.69
C LEU A 85 44.16 1.17 -22.40
N LEU A 86 43.79 0.39 -23.42
CA LEU A 86 42.91 -0.76 -23.29
C LEU A 86 43.53 -1.86 -22.42
N GLN A 87 44.83 -2.14 -22.55
CA GLN A 87 45.54 -3.08 -21.67
C GLN A 87 45.67 -2.55 -20.24
N ALA A 88 45.85 -1.25 -20.06
CA ALA A 88 45.90 -0.64 -18.74
C ALA A 88 44.53 -0.66 -18.05
N SER A 89 43.44 -0.45 -18.79
CA SER A 89 42.06 -0.55 -18.28
C SER A 89 41.57 -1.98 -18.12
N ASN A 90 42.06 -2.92 -18.93
CA ASN A 90 41.75 -4.36 -18.88
C ASN A 90 42.76 -5.16 -18.06
N LYS A 91 43.55 -4.53 -17.17
CA LYS A 91 44.28 -5.29 -16.16
C LYS A 91 43.25 -6.06 -15.34
N VAL A 92 43.18 -7.37 -15.59
CA VAL A 92 42.44 -8.32 -14.78
C VAL A 92 43.15 -8.35 -13.44
N VAL A 93 42.77 -7.43 -12.56
CA VAL A 93 43.09 -7.55 -11.15
C VAL A 93 42.25 -8.73 -10.68
N PRO A 94 42.86 -9.82 -10.19
CA PRO A 94 42.09 -10.90 -9.59
C PRO A 94 41.18 -10.25 -8.56
N PRO A 95 39.85 -10.49 -8.58
CA PRO A 95 38.98 -9.96 -7.54
C PRO A 95 39.62 -10.35 -6.21
N GLY A 96 39.91 -9.35 -5.37
CA GLY A 96 40.56 -9.60 -4.10
C GLY A 96 39.80 -10.71 -3.38
N LYS A 97 40.52 -11.67 -2.80
CA LYS A 97 39.92 -12.59 -1.82
C LYS A 97 39.51 -11.73 -0.62
N GLY A 98 38.32 -11.16 -0.69
CA GLY A 98 37.77 -10.26 0.30
C GLY A 98 36.27 -10.48 0.36
N GLU A 99 35.78 -10.75 1.56
CA GLU A 99 34.35 -10.67 1.85
C GLU A 99 33.85 -9.27 1.46
N MET A 100 32.75 -9.20 0.71
CA MET A 100 32.10 -7.94 0.40
C MET A 100 31.80 -7.17 1.69
N ARG A 101 31.99 -5.84 1.69
CA ARG A 101 31.63 -5.05 2.87
C ARG A 101 30.17 -4.62 2.88
N HIS A 102 29.54 -4.37 1.71
CA HIS A 102 28.09 -4.14 1.56
C HIS A 102 27.63 -4.00 0.09
N GLY A 103 26.31 -4.15 -0.17
CA GLY A 103 25.69 -4.18 -1.52
C GLY A 103 25.72 -2.88 -2.35
N THR A 104 26.47 -1.87 -1.91
CA THR A 104 26.65 -0.57 -2.59
C THR A 104 28.10 -0.28 -3.01
N GLU A 105 29.05 -1.18 -2.70
CA GLU A 105 30.43 -1.04 -3.15
C GLU A 105 30.55 -1.27 -4.67
N GLY A 106 31.11 -0.29 -5.41
CA GLY A 106 31.16 -0.31 -6.86
C GLY A 106 31.98 -1.47 -7.44
N TRP A 107 31.34 -2.34 -8.22
CA TRP A 107 31.99 -3.36 -9.03
C TRP A 107 32.47 -2.74 -10.35
N ARG A 108 33.53 -1.92 -10.24
CA ARG A 108 34.07 -0.98 -11.25
C ARG A 108 33.82 -1.43 -12.69
N SER A 109 34.46 -2.53 -13.10
CA SER A 109 34.46 -2.95 -14.49
C SER A 109 33.17 -3.67 -14.89
N LEU A 110 32.54 -4.46 -14.02
CA LEU A 110 31.39 -5.26 -14.44
C LEU A 110 30.14 -4.43 -14.70
N GLU A 111 29.79 -3.52 -13.78
CA GLU A 111 28.65 -2.62 -13.98
C GLU A 111 28.84 -1.80 -15.26
N THR A 112 30.05 -1.23 -15.44
CA THR A 112 30.41 -0.44 -16.62
C THR A 112 30.34 -1.28 -17.89
N SER A 113 30.83 -2.53 -17.87
CA SER A 113 30.74 -3.45 -19.01
C SER A 113 29.31 -3.78 -19.38
N PHE A 114 28.42 -4.04 -18.40
CA PHE A 114 27.00 -4.24 -18.70
C PHE A 114 26.32 -2.99 -19.24
N LYS A 115 26.67 -1.80 -18.74
CA LYS A 115 26.18 -0.54 -19.31
C LYS A 115 26.66 -0.35 -20.74
N ALA A 116 27.91 -0.72 -21.05
CA ALA A 116 28.43 -0.67 -22.41
C ALA A 116 27.68 -1.66 -23.32
N ILE A 117 27.47 -2.91 -22.88
CA ILE A 117 26.68 -3.90 -23.63
C ILE A 117 25.26 -3.38 -23.86
N LEU A 118 24.62 -2.77 -22.85
CA LEU A 118 23.28 -2.20 -22.97
C LEU A 118 23.22 -1.15 -24.08
N GLN A 119 24.17 -0.21 -24.10
CA GLN A 119 24.24 0.82 -25.13
C GLN A 119 24.55 0.25 -26.52
N ILE A 120 25.43 -0.76 -26.61
CA ILE A 120 25.72 -1.44 -27.89
C ILE A 120 24.46 -2.12 -28.42
N MET A 121 23.77 -2.92 -27.59
CA MET A 121 22.54 -3.61 -28.01
C MET A 121 21.45 -2.62 -28.41
N GLU A 122 21.28 -1.52 -27.69
CA GLU A 122 20.23 -0.53 -27.94
C GLU A 122 20.46 0.23 -29.26
N LYS A 123 21.72 0.49 -29.63
CA LYS A 123 22.07 1.26 -30.84
C LYS A 123 22.38 0.41 -32.06
N CYS A 124 22.67 -0.88 -31.88
CA CYS A 124 22.95 -1.82 -32.97
C CYS A 124 21.75 -2.70 -33.37
N ASP A 125 20.58 -2.52 -32.76
CA ASP A 125 19.30 -3.11 -33.19
C ASP A 125 18.98 -2.70 -34.65
N PRO A 126 18.71 -3.63 -35.60
CA PRO A 126 18.50 -5.09 -35.44
C PRO A 126 19.72 -5.97 -35.73
N ALA A 127 20.87 -5.42 -36.12
CA ALA A 127 22.07 -6.20 -36.48
C ALA A 127 22.63 -7.04 -35.32
N ILE A 128 22.27 -6.72 -34.07
CA ILE A 128 22.70 -7.47 -32.89
C ILE A 128 21.89 -8.74 -32.65
N GLU A 129 20.71 -8.91 -33.26
CA GLU A 129 19.81 -10.04 -32.99
C GLU A 129 20.50 -11.39 -33.24
N SER A 130 21.27 -11.51 -34.33
CA SER A 130 22.03 -12.73 -34.67
C SER A 130 23.24 -12.99 -33.75
N GLN A 131 23.61 -12.02 -32.92
CA GLN A 131 24.71 -12.12 -31.95
C GLN A 131 24.21 -12.43 -30.54
N VAL A 132 22.89 -12.45 -30.32
CA VAL A 132 22.30 -12.86 -29.05
C VAL A 132 22.30 -14.38 -28.97
N ASP A 133 23.29 -14.93 -28.27
CA ASP A 133 23.45 -16.37 -28.07
C ASP A 133 23.10 -16.81 -26.64
N ALA A 134 22.99 -18.13 -26.44
CA ALA A 134 22.67 -18.69 -25.12
C ALA A 134 23.70 -18.31 -24.02
N PRO A 135 25.01 -18.31 -24.27
CA PRO A 135 26.00 -17.80 -23.30
C PRO A 135 25.77 -16.37 -22.82
N LEU A 136 25.47 -15.43 -23.73
CA LEU A 136 25.19 -14.04 -23.37
C LEU A 136 23.93 -13.94 -22.50
N VAL A 137 22.85 -14.62 -22.90
CA VAL A 137 21.60 -14.65 -22.11
C VAL A 137 21.85 -15.22 -20.71
N GLN A 138 22.56 -16.34 -20.59
CA GLN A 138 22.90 -16.94 -19.31
C GLN A 138 23.76 -16.03 -18.43
N LEU A 139 24.72 -15.30 -19.02
CA LEU A 139 25.54 -14.33 -18.29
C LEU A 139 24.69 -13.19 -17.71
N ILE A 140 23.76 -12.65 -18.50
CA ILE A 140 22.84 -11.58 -18.06
C ILE A 140 21.97 -12.11 -16.92
N LEU A 141 21.32 -13.26 -17.10
CA LEU A 141 20.41 -13.83 -16.10
C LEU A 141 21.13 -14.16 -14.79
N LYS A 142 22.32 -14.76 -14.86
CA LYS A 142 23.14 -15.02 -13.66
C LYS A 142 23.49 -13.74 -12.89
N SER A 143 23.65 -12.63 -13.61
CA SER A 143 24.03 -11.34 -13.01
C SER A 143 22.85 -10.63 -12.33
N LEU A 144 21.61 -11.09 -12.53
CA LEU A 144 20.43 -10.60 -11.80
C LEU A 144 20.45 -11.00 -10.32
N HIS A 145 21.18 -12.06 -9.95
CA HIS A 145 21.40 -12.45 -8.55
C HIS A 145 22.70 -11.89 -7.97
N HIS A 146 23.38 -11.00 -8.68
CA HIS A 146 24.62 -10.42 -8.20
C HIS A 146 24.38 -9.58 -6.93
N PRO A 147 25.26 -9.62 -5.91
CA PRO A 147 25.02 -8.91 -4.64
C PRO A 147 25.03 -7.37 -4.75
N ASN A 148 25.76 -6.81 -5.71
CA ASN A 148 25.74 -5.37 -5.99
C ASN A 148 24.44 -4.97 -6.69
N ARG A 149 23.72 -3.98 -6.11
CA ARG A 149 22.43 -3.52 -6.62
C ARG A 149 22.48 -2.86 -8.01
N PHE A 150 23.55 -2.12 -8.31
CA PHE A 150 23.71 -1.42 -9.60
C PHE A 150 23.97 -2.38 -10.75
N VAL A 151 24.67 -3.50 -10.47
CA VAL A 151 24.82 -4.60 -11.43
C VAL A 151 23.44 -5.21 -11.73
N ARG A 152 22.64 -5.53 -10.70
CA ARG A 152 21.29 -6.06 -10.89
C ARG A 152 20.39 -5.11 -11.67
N GLU A 153 20.35 -3.84 -11.28
CA GLU A 153 19.58 -2.79 -11.96
C GLU A 153 19.91 -2.72 -13.45
N THR A 154 21.20 -2.63 -13.79
CA THR A 154 21.66 -2.60 -15.19
C THR A 154 21.27 -3.88 -15.93
N CYS A 155 21.39 -5.04 -15.28
CA CYS A 155 21.04 -6.32 -15.90
C CYS A 155 19.53 -6.49 -16.12
N TYR A 156 18.66 -5.89 -15.29
CA TYR A 156 17.23 -5.85 -15.59
C TYR A 156 16.92 -4.97 -16.81
N HIS A 157 17.60 -3.83 -16.97
CA HIS A 157 17.48 -3.03 -18.20
C HIS A 157 17.96 -3.79 -19.44
N LEU A 158 19.07 -4.52 -19.35
CA LEU A 158 19.51 -5.45 -20.40
C LEU A 158 18.48 -6.54 -20.70
N THR A 159 17.87 -7.11 -19.67
CA THR A 159 16.82 -8.13 -19.82
C THR A 159 15.59 -7.56 -20.52
N ALA A 160 15.22 -6.30 -20.23
CA ALA A 160 14.13 -5.62 -20.92
C ALA A 160 14.40 -5.51 -22.43
N LEU A 161 15.61 -5.05 -22.79
CA LEU A 161 16.04 -4.93 -24.18
C LEU A 161 16.14 -6.28 -24.89
N LEU A 162 16.68 -7.31 -24.21
CA LEU A 162 16.72 -8.68 -24.71
C LEU A 162 15.32 -9.19 -25.09
N CYS A 163 14.31 -8.92 -24.24
CA CYS A 163 12.92 -9.30 -24.51
C CYS A 163 12.32 -8.54 -25.69
N GLN A 164 12.73 -7.29 -25.91
CA GLN A 164 12.29 -6.48 -27.05
C GLN A 164 12.88 -6.99 -28.37
N LEU A 165 14.11 -7.49 -28.36
CA LEU A 165 14.80 -8.05 -29.53
C LEU A 165 14.26 -9.44 -29.93
N LEU A 166 14.09 -10.35 -28.98
CA LEU A 166 13.79 -11.78 -29.27
C LEU A 166 12.29 -12.11 -29.48
N GLN A 167 11.38 -11.13 -29.43
CA GLN A 167 9.91 -11.29 -29.36
C GLN A 167 9.31 -12.58 -29.97
N GLY A 168 8.37 -13.24 -29.28
CA GLY A 168 7.67 -14.41 -29.81
C GLY A 168 8.55 -15.68 -29.80
N PRO A 169 8.60 -16.48 -30.89
CA PRO A 169 9.31 -17.75 -30.91
C PRO A 169 10.79 -17.72 -30.47
N PRO A 170 11.62 -16.71 -30.83
CA PRO A 170 13.01 -16.65 -30.37
C PRO A 170 13.17 -16.41 -28.85
N LEU A 171 12.16 -15.83 -28.19
CA LEU A 171 12.14 -15.63 -26.74
C LEU A 171 11.74 -16.90 -25.98
N GLN A 172 10.96 -17.78 -26.61
CA GLN A 172 10.39 -18.98 -25.98
C GLN A 172 11.43 -19.89 -25.28
N PRO A 173 12.63 -20.17 -25.84
CA PRO A 173 13.63 -21.02 -25.19
C PRO A 173 14.13 -20.50 -23.84
N TYR A 174 14.06 -19.19 -23.62
CA TYR A 174 14.55 -18.54 -22.40
C TYR A 174 13.43 -18.14 -21.44
N SER A 175 12.17 -18.28 -21.88
CA SER A 175 10.98 -17.72 -21.22
C SER A 175 10.84 -18.12 -19.75
N THR A 176 10.97 -19.39 -19.41
CA THR A 176 10.87 -19.90 -18.03
C THR A 176 11.96 -19.30 -17.13
N SER A 177 13.20 -19.29 -17.59
CA SER A 177 14.32 -18.72 -16.82
C SER A 177 14.18 -17.21 -16.64
N ILE A 178 13.76 -16.50 -17.69
CA ILE A 178 13.49 -15.05 -17.60
C ILE A 178 12.36 -14.79 -16.60
N ALA A 179 11.24 -15.51 -16.69
CA ALA A 179 10.11 -15.31 -15.78
C ALA A 179 10.47 -15.55 -14.30
N GLN A 180 11.27 -16.58 -14.01
CA GLN A 180 11.78 -16.84 -12.66
C GLN A 180 12.68 -15.72 -12.13
N ASN A 181 13.57 -15.19 -12.97
CA ASN A 181 14.44 -14.07 -12.59
C ASN A 181 13.64 -12.77 -12.39
N LEU A 182 12.67 -12.49 -13.26
CA LEU A 182 11.80 -11.33 -13.15
C LEU A 182 10.94 -11.39 -11.89
N ARG A 183 10.41 -12.56 -11.54
CA ARG A 183 9.71 -12.81 -10.28
C ARG A 183 10.55 -12.38 -9.07
N ASP A 184 11.82 -12.78 -9.04
CA ASP A 184 12.76 -12.40 -7.97
C ASP A 184 12.99 -10.88 -7.96
N GLY A 185 13.17 -10.27 -9.14
CA GLY A 185 13.33 -8.81 -9.29
C GLY A 185 12.11 -7.98 -8.90
N LEU A 186 10.90 -8.48 -9.15
CA LEU A 186 9.67 -7.82 -8.70
C LEU A 186 9.53 -7.83 -7.18
N SER A 187 10.29 -8.70 -6.49
CA SER A 187 10.29 -8.84 -5.02
C SER A 187 11.50 -8.19 -4.36
N GLU A 188 12.28 -7.43 -5.12
CA GLU A 188 13.57 -6.91 -4.68
C GLU A 188 13.40 -5.79 -3.62
N ASN A 189 14.29 -5.71 -2.63
CA ASN A 189 14.17 -4.78 -1.50
C ASN A 189 14.50 -3.30 -1.83
N TRP A 190 15.39 -3.07 -2.79
CA TRP A 190 15.76 -1.80 -3.37
C TRP A 190 14.77 -1.40 -4.46
N SER A 191 14.03 -0.32 -4.21
CA SER A 191 13.01 0.21 -5.11
C SER A 191 13.52 0.49 -6.53
N GLN A 192 14.77 0.93 -6.70
CA GLN A 192 15.38 1.15 -8.02
C GLN A 192 15.55 -0.15 -8.82
N VAL A 193 16.05 -1.21 -8.18
CA VAL A 193 16.20 -2.52 -8.83
C VAL A 193 14.82 -3.13 -9.12
N ARG A 194 13.89 -3.03 -8.16
CA ARG A 194 12.50 -3.47 -8.35
C ARG A 194 11.83 -2.73 -9.51
N PHE A 195 12.06 -1.43 -9.66
CA PHE A 195 11.54 -0.65 -10.77
C PHE A 195 12.13 -1.12 -12.11
N ALA A 196 13.45 -1.33 -12.20
CA ALA A 196 14.09 -1.89 -13.39
C ALA A 196 13.51 -3.28 -13.75
N ALA A 197 13.25 -4.12 -12.75
CA ALA A 197 12.58 -5.40 -12.95
C ALA A 197 11.13 -5.26 -13.44
N CYS A 198 10.39 -4.23 -12.99
CA CYS A 198 9.06 -3.92 -13.53
C CYS A 198 9.13 -3.52 -15.02
N VAL A 199 10.14 -2.74 -15.42
CA VAL A 199 10.39 -2.38 -16.83
C VAL A 199 10.66 -3.62 -17.68
N ALA A 200 11.53 -4.50 -17.20
CA ALA A 200 11.86 -5.76 -17.85
C ALA A 200 10.64 -6.69 -17.94
N THR A 201 9.84 -6.77 -16.88
CA THR A 201 8.61 -7.57 -16.84
C THR A 201 7.59 -7.11 -17.87
N ARG A 202 7.37 -5.79 -18.01
CA ARG A 202 6.48 -5.27 -19.07
C ARG A 202 6.97 -5.70 -20.45
N SER A 203 8.25 -5.47 -20.74
CA SER A 203 8.85 -5.82 -22.04
C SER A 203 8.72 -7.31 -22.34
N PHE A 204 8.99 -8.16 -21.35
CA PHE A 204 8.81 -9.61 -21.44
C PHE A 204 7.36 -10.01 -21.71
N MET A 205 6.41 -9.44 -20.94
CA MET A 205 4.98 -9.76 -21.09
C MET A 205 4.39 -9.33 -22.43
N GLN A 206 4.92 -8.26 -23.05
CA GLN A 206 4.56 -7.87 -24.42
C GLN A 206 5.06 -8.89 -25.45
N GLY A 207 6.28 -9.41 -25.26
CA GLY A 207 6.91 -10.36 -26.19
C GLY A 207 6.48 -11.82 -26.04
N CYS A 208 5.74 -12.19 -24.97
CA CYS A 208 5.39 -13.59 -24.67
C CYS A 208 3.91 -13.97 -24.90
N ALA A 209 3.14 -13.15 -25.62
CA ALA A 209 1.69 -13.36 -25.81
C ALA A 209 1.33 -14.77 -26.33
N GLY A 210 2.19 -15.39 -27.14
CA GLY A 210 1.99 -16.73 -27.71
C GLY A 210 2.20 -17.91 -26.75
N PHE A 211 2.76 -17.69 -25.56
CA PHE A 211 3.08 -18.76 -24.58
C PHE A 211 2.94 -18.25 -23.13
N ARG A 212 1.96 -17.37 -22.89
CA ARG A 212 1.75 -16.70 -21.61
C ARG A 212 1.17 -17.57 -20.49
N GLU A 213 0.46 -18.65 -20.82
CA GLU A 213 -0.27 -19.49 -19.86
C GLU A 213 0.64 -20.06 -18.76
N ASP A 214 1.85 -20.51 -19.11
CA ASP A 214 2.79 -21.07 -18.14
C ASP A 214 3.61 -20.00 -17.39
N LEU A 215 3.60 -18.76 -17.87
CA LEU A 215 4.43 -17.67 -17.37
C LEU A 215 3.69 -16.75 -16.42
N TYR A 216 2.41 -16.49 -16.69
CA TYR A 216 1.61 -15.56 -15.90
C TYR A 216 1.40 -16.03 -14.45
N PRO A 217 1.21 -17.32 -14.14
CA PRO A 217 1.17 -17.79 -12.75
C PRO A 217 2.44 -17.46 -11.94
N VAL A 218 3.59 -17.29 -12.60
CA VAL A 218 4.86 -16.93 -11.97
C VAL A 218 4.98 -15.41 -11.75
N LEU A 219 4.48 -14.61 -12.70
CA LEU A 219 4.68 -13.15 -12.72
C LEU A 219 3.55 -12.36 -12.07
N LEU A 220 2.30 -12.76 -12.30
CA LEU A 220 1.12 -12.02 -11.84
C LEU A 220 1.08 -11.81 -10.33
N PRO A 221 1.40 -12.79 -9.47
CA PRO A 221 1.38 -12.56 -8.03
C PRO A 221 2.24 -11.35 -7.61
N HIS A 222 3.43 -11.24 -8.18
CA HIS A 222 4.41 -10.22 -7.83
C HIS A 222 4.09 -8.87 -8.48
N MET A 223 3.69 -8.88 -9.75
CA MET A 223 3.29 -7.67 -10.47
C MET A 223 2.06 -7.03 -9.82
N CYS A 224 1.07 -7.84 -9.42
CA CYS A 224 -0.14 -7.34 -8.78
C CYS A 224 0.15 -6.71 -7.43
N LEU A 225 1.03 -7.31 -6.61
CA LEU A 225 1.48 -6.74 -5.33
C LEU A 225 2.11 -5.36 -5.53
N ASN A 226 2.97 -5.22 -6.55
CA ASN A 226 3.68 -3.97 -6.83
C ASN A 226 2.75 -2.82 -7.26
N ARG A 227 1.48 -3.07 -7.61
CA ARG A 227 0.45 -2.00 -7.81
C ARG A 227 0.07 -1.28 -6.51
N TYR A 228 0.55 -1.76 -5.37
CA TYR A 228 0.35 -1.19 -4.04
C TYR A 228 1.68 -0.88 -3.34
N ASP A 229 2.81 -0.91 -4.05
CA ASP A 229 4.12 -0.60 -3.47
C ASP A 229 4.17 0.84 -2.93
N VAL A 230 4.94 1.06 -1.86
CA VAL A 230 5.12 2.39 -1.27
C VAL A 230 5.85 3.34 -2.21
N ALA A 231 6.81 2.83 -3.00
CA ALA A 231 7.55 3.59 -3.98
C ALA A 231 6.64 3.95 -5.16
N GLU A 232 6.32 5.23 -5.30
CA GLU A 232 5.38 5.75 -6.30
C GLU A 232 5.75 5.35 -7.74
N GLY A 233 7.04 5.32 -8.07
CA GLY A 233 7.52 4.89 -9.39
C GLY A 233 7.18 3.43 -9.69
N VAL A 234 7.43 2.52 -8.74
CA VAL A 234 7.09 1.09 -8.86
C VAL A 234 5.58 0.91 -8.98
N ARG A 235 4.83 1.59 -8.12
CA ARG A 235 3.36 1.54 -8.08
C ARG A 235 2.72 1.99 -9.38
N THR A 236 3.02 3.20 -9.80
CA THR A 236 2.43 3.82 -11.00
C THR A 236 2.80 3.04 -12.25
N TYR A 237 4.05 2.60 -12.35
CA TYR A 237 4.49 1.80 -13.49
C TYR A 237 3.81 0.44 -13.53
N SER A 238 3.64 -0.24 -12.40
CA SER A 238 2.93 -1.53 -12.33
C SER A 238 1.45 -1.40 -12.68
N GLN A 239 0.78 -0.32 -12.25
CA GLN A 239 -0.61 -0.03 -12.62
C GLN A 239 -0.76 0.27 -14.13
N ALA A 240 0.18 1.01 -14.71
CA ALA A 240 0.21 1.24 -16.16
C ALA A 240 0.48 -0.07 -16.93
N THR A 241 1.37 -0.94 -16.42
CA THR A 241 1.63 -2.27 -17.01
C THR A 241 0.37 -3.14 -16.98
N TRP A 242 -0.32 -3.19 -15.83
CA TRP A 242 -1.58 -3.92 -15.69
C TRP A 242 -2.60 -3.49 -16.75
N THR A 243 -2.79 -2.17 -16.90
CA THR A 243 -3.74 -1.60 -17.87
C THR A 243 -3.35 -1.94 -19.31
N LEU A 244 -2.05 -1.86 -19.64
CA LEU A 244 -1.52 -2.12 -20.97
C LEU A 244 -1.60 -3.60 -21.37
N ILE A 245 -1.26 -4.52 -20.46
CA ILE A 245 -1.08 -5.95 -20.76
C ILE A 245 -2.36 -6.75 -20.56
N LEU A 246 -3.09 -6.47 -19.48
CA LEU A 246 -4.24 -7.29 -19.07
C LEU A 246 -5.57 -6.59 -19.32
N GLY A 247 -5.61 -5.25 -19.22
CA GLY A 247 -6.81 -4.47 -19.44
C GLY A 247 -8.01 -5.00 -18.66
N GLN A 248 -9.09 -5.35 -19.38
CA GLN A 248 -10.32 -5.88 -18.78
C GLN A 248 -10.22 -7.38 -18.40
N GLU A 249 -9.31 -8.14 -19.01
CA GLU A 249 -9.12 -9.57 -18.75
C GLU A 249 -8.38 -9.84 -17.43
N GLY A 250 -7.82 -8.81 -16.79
CA GLY A 250 -6.93 -8.99 -15.65
C GLY A 250 -7.57 -9.71 -14.46
N ARG A 251 -8.87 -9.50 -14.19
CA ARG A 251 -9.57 -10.19 -13.10
C ARG A 251 -9.69 -11.69 -13.36
N GLU A 252 -9.99 -12.06 -14.61
CA GLU A 252 -10.08 -13.45 -15.04
C GLU A 252 -8.71 -14.14 -14.91
N TRP A 253 -7.65 -13.47 -15.35
CA TRP A 253 -6.27 -13.97 -15.20
C TRP A 253 -5.87 -14.19 -13.74
N VAL A 254 -6.21 -13.25 -12.84
CA VAL A 254 -5.97 -13.45 -11.41
C VAL A 254 -6.79 -14.61 -10.86
N GLY A 255 -8.03 -14.81 -11.33
CA GLY A 255 -8.85 -15.97 -10.98
C GLY A 255 -8.20 -17.30 -11.40
N ARG A 256 -7.66 -17.37 -12.63
CA ARG A 256 -6.92 -18.55 -13.13
C ARG A 256 -5.69 -18.89 -12.30
N CYS A 257 -5.03 -17.87 -11.73
CA CYS A 257 -3.82 -18.00 -10.92
C CYS A 257 -4.09 -17.83 -9.41
N ILE A 258 -5.33 -18.01 -8.95
CA ILE A 258 -5.74 -17.55 -7.61
C ILE A 258 -4.91 -18.18 -6.49
N THR A 259 -4.58 -19.47 -6.60
CA THR A 259 -3.77 -20.17 -5.60
C THR A 259 -2.37 -19.55 -5.49
N GLN A 260 -1.67 -19.37 -6.61
CA GLN A 260 -0.33 -18.78 -6.65
C GLN A 260 -0.34 -17.32 -6.15
N VAL A 261 -1.37 -16.57 -6.51
CA VAL A 261 -1.56 -15.18 -6.10
C VAL A 261 -1.75 -15.08 -4.58
N LEU A 262 -2.67 -15.87 -4.01
CA LEU A 262 -2.97 -15.83 -2.59
C LEU A 262 -1.84 -16.42 -1.73
N ASP A 263 -1.14 -17.44 -2.21
CA ASP A 263 0.04 -17.98 -1.54
C ASP A 263 1.14 -16.93 -1.45
N HIS A 264 1.40 -16.20 -2.54
CA HIS A 264 2.36 -15.12 -2.56
C HIS A 264 1.95 -13.99 -1.59
N TYR A 265 0.71 -13.50 -1.64
CA TYR A 265 0.26 -12.43 -0.73
C TYR A 265 0.33 -12.87 0.74
N THR A 266 -0.04 -14.11 1.04
CA THR A 266 0.05 -14.68 2.39
C THR A 266 1.50 -14.76 2.87
N MET A 267 2.45 -15.06 1.97
CA MET A 267 3.87 -15.00 2.27
C MET A 267 4.34 -13.55 2.51
N GLN A 268 3.96 -12.62 1.63
CA GLN A 268 4.34 -11.21 1.74
C GLN A 268 3.82 -10.54 3.02
N ALA A 269 2.62 -10.94 3.47
CA ALA A 269 2.01 -10.54 4.73
C ALA A 269 2.80 -10.97 5.98
N LYS A 270 3.81 -11.83 5.85
CA LYS A 270 4.66 -12.32 6.95
C LYS A 270 6.10 -11.78 6.89
N THR A 271 6.40 -10.89 5.95
CA THR A 271 7.75 -10.34 5.78
C THR A 271 8.08 -9.33 6.88
N ASN A 272 9.38 -9.07 7.09
CA ASN A 272 9.82 -8.07 8.08
C ASN A 272 9.56 -6.62 7.64
N ASN A 273 9.23 -6.38 6.36
CA ASN A 273 8.99 -5.04 5.83
C ASN A 273 7.49 -4.67 6.01
N PRO A 274 7.15 -3.71 6.88
CA PRO A 274 5.75 -3.33 7.14
C PRO A 274 5.04 -2.83 5.87
N SER A 275 5.74 -2.11 4.99
CA SER A 275 5.15 -1.61 3.74
C SER A 275 4.70 -2.74 2.82
N VAL A 276 5.44 -3.85 2.79
CA VAL A 276 5.10 -5.04 2.00
C VAL A 276 3.91 -5.78 2.63
N ARG A 277 3.87 -5.89 3.96
CA ARG A 277 2.72 -6.48 4.66
C ARG A 277 1.44 -5.68 4.44
N GLU A 278 1.54 -4.36 4.44
CA GLU A 278 0.42 -3.45 4.17
C GLU A 278 -0.12 -3.62 2.73
N ALA A 279 0.79 -3.62 1.74
CA ALA A 279 0.43 -3.90 0.35
C ALA A 279 -0.25 -5.27 0.20
N ALA A 280 0.26 -6.30 0.89
CA ALA A 280 -0.32 -7.63 0.89
C ALA A 280 -1.75 -7.65 1.46
N CYS A 281 -2.02 -6.95 2.57
CA CYS A 281 -3.38 -6.83 3.13
C CYS A 281 -4.35 -6.20 2.12
N THR A 282 -3.89 -5.15 1.43
CA THR A 282 -4.70 -4.49 0.40
C THR A 282 -4.98 -5.41 -0.79
N CYS A 283 -3.98 -6.19 -1.23
CA CYS A 283 -4.14 -7.15 -2.33
C CYS A 283 -5.07 -8.31 -1.96
N LEU A 284 -5.00 -8.82 -0.73
CA LEU A 284 -5.91 -9.84 -0.21
C LEU A 284 -7.37 -9.36 -0.21
N ALA A 285 -7.60 -8.13 0.22
CA ALA A 285 -8.93 -7.51 0.16
C ALA A 285 -9.41 -7.34 -1.29
N GLU A 286 -8.52 -6.88 -2.18
CA GLU A 286 -8.88 -6.70 -3.59
C GLU A 286 -9.25 -8.03 -4.25
N ALA A 287 -8.52 -9.11 -3.96
CA ALA A 287 -8.85 -10.44 -4.44
C ALA A 287 -10.25 -10.86 -3.97
N ALA A 288 -10.56 -10.71 -2.68
CA ALA A 288 -11.88 -11.05 -2.11
C ALA A 288 -13.04 -10.23 -2.70
N VAL A 289 -12.79 -9.00 -3.15
CA VAL A 289 -13.82 -8.08 -3.65
C VAL A 289 -14.00 -8.17 -5.17
N LYS A 290 -12.92 -8.37 -5.93
CA LYS A 290 -12.93 -8.17 -7.39
C LYS A 290 -12.80 -9.44 -8.22
N VAL A 291 -12.25 -10.52 -7.66
CA VAL A 291 -12.22 -11.82 -8.33
C VAL A 291 -13.56 -12.50 -8.09
N ASP A 292 -13.94 -13.38 -9.02
CA ASP A 292 -15.16 -14.16 -8.92
C ASP A 292 -15.31 -14.85 -7.54
N ALA A 293 -16.51 -14.77 -6.97
CA ALA A 293 -16.77 -15.20 -5.60
C ALA A 293 -16.61 -16.71 -5.43
N ASP A 294 -17.03 -17.52 -6.41
CA ASP A 294 -16.91 -18.98 -6.37
C ASP A 294 -15.43 -19.39 -6.43
N THR A 295 -14.61 -18.60 -7.13
CA THR A 295 -13.16 -18.80 -7.21
C THR A 295 -12.44 -18.48 -5.89
N VAL A 296 -12.81 -17.41 -5.19
CA VAL A 296 -12.09 -16.97 -3.98
C VAL A 296 -12.62 -17.61 -2.68
N THR A 297 -13.90 -17.94 -2.61
CA THR A 297 -14.54 -18.48 -1.40
C THR A 297 -13.80 -19.68 -0.80
N PRO A 298 -13.30 -20.68 -1.57
CA PRO A 298 -12.52 -21.79 -1.03
C PRO A 298 -11.26 -21.37 -0.26
N HIS A 299 -10.69 -20.21 -0.59
CA HIS A 299 -9.48 -19.68 0.01
C HIS A 299 -9.73 -18.68 1.14
N LEU A 300 -11.00 -18.30 1.38
CA LEU A 300 -11.36 -17.24 2.33
C LEU A 300 -10.82 -17.51 3.74
N SER A 301 -10.78 -18.77 4.19
CA SER A 301 -10.22 -19.11 5.50
C SER A 301 -8.75 -18.73 5.63
N CYS A 302 -7.94 -18.95 4.58
CA CYS A 302 -6.54 -18.54 4.55
C CYS A 302 -6.41 -17.01 4.53
N ILE A 303 -7.21 -16.34 3.71
CA ILE A 303 -7.25 -14.87 3.61
C ILE A 303 -7.57 -14.26 4.98
N MET A 304 -8.68 -14.66 5.60
CA MET A 304 -9.15 -14.09 6.87
C MET A 304 -8.17 -14.34 8.01
N ARG A 305 -7.57 -15.54 8.10
CA ARG A 305 -6.53 -15.82 9.12
C ARG A 305 -5.29 -14.95 8.93
N THR A 306 -4.88 -14.73 7.69
CA THR A 306 -3.75 -13.87 7.37
C THR A 306 -4.04 -12.43 7.76
N LEU A 307 -5.20 -11.91 7.36
CA LEU A 307 -5.63 -10.55 7.71
C LEU A 307 -5.79 -10.37 9.23
N LEU A 308 -6.35 -11.34 9.95
CA LEU A 308 -6.47 -11.29 11.42
C LEU A 308 -5.10 -11.20 12.12
N ASN A 309 -4.07 -11.87 11.57
CA ASN A 309 -2.71 -11.74 12.10
C ASN A 309 -2.15 -10.33 11.84
N CYS A 310 -2.31 -9.81 10.62
CA CYS A 310 -1.90 -8.45 10.27
C CYS A 310 -2.70 -7.36 11.01
N PHE A 311 -3.93 -7.64 11.39
CA PHE A 311 -4.74 -6.71 12.18
C PHE A 311 -4.19 -6.53 13.60
N ARG A 312 -3.37 -7.48 14.08
CA ARG A 312 -2.66 -7.41 15.36
C ARG A 312 -1.21 -6.95 15.23
N ASP A 313 -0.82 -6.45 14.06
CA ASP A 313 0.56 -6.03 13.77
C ASP A 313 1.02 -4.87 14.66
N ASP A 314 2.31 -4.81 14.94
CA ASP A 314 2.89 -3.70 15.69
C ASP A 314 2.84 -2.40 14.88
N ALA A 315 2.99 -2.49 13.56
CA ALA A 315 2.93 -1.35 12.66
C ALA A 315 1.48 -0.94 12.41
N TRP A 316 1.13 0.27 12.85
CA TRP A 316 -0.22 0.80 12.67
C TRP A 316 -0.69 0.84 11.20
N PRO A 317 0.14 1.07 10.16
CA PRO A 317 -0.32 1.05 8.77
C PRO A 317 -0.79 -0.35 8.35
N VAL A 318 -0.11 -1.39 8.82
CA VAL A 318 -0.49 -2.79 8.55
C VAL A 318 -1.81 -3.12 9.27
N ARG A 319 -1.97 -2.68 10.53
CA ARG A 319 -3.25 -2.83 11.25
C ARG A 319 -4.40 -2.14 10.53
N SER A 320 -4.19 -0.90 10.10
CA SER A 320 -5.16 -0.10 9.35
C SER A 320 -5.57 -0.79 8.04
N ALA A 321 -4.59 -1.23 7.23
CA ALA A 321 -4.89 -1.95 5.99
C ALA A 321 -5.63 -3.28 6.23
N ALA A 322 -5.22 -4.05 7.24
CA ALA A 322 -5.87 -5.31 7.61
C ALA A 322 -7.30 -5.08 8.15
N CYS A 323 -7.50 -4.04 8.96
CA CYS A 323 -8.81 -3.64 9.48
C CYS A 323 -9.82 -3.44 8.36
N ARG A 324 -9.48 -2.60 7.38
CA ARG A 324 -10.30 -2.33 6.20
C ARG A 324 -10.46 -3.57 5.33
N ALA A 325 -9.39 -4.34 5.15
CA ALA A 325 -9.41 -5.55 4.35
C ALA A 325 -10.42 -6.57 4.87
N CYS A 326 -10.47 -6.78 6.18
CA CYS A 326 -11.46 -7.64 6.83
C CYS A 326 -12.89 -7.13 6.61
N GLY A 327 -13.14 -5.83 6.76
CA GLY A 327 -14.46 -5.23 6.53
C GLY A 327 -14.94 -5.44 5.09
N ARG A 328 -14.06 -5.16 4.12
CA ARG A 328 -14.32 -5.37 2.69
C ARG A 328 -14.57 -6.84 2.34
N ALA A 329 -13.80 -7.77 2.91
CA ALA A 329 -14.00 -9.20 2.72
C ALA A 329 -15.35 -9.67 3.28
N VAL A 330 -15.74 -9.20 4.48
CA VAL A 330 -17.06 -9.48 5.07
C VAL A 330 -18.18 -8.91 4.21
N ARG A 331 -18.00 -7.72 3.63
CA ARG A 331 -18.98 -7.13 2.73
C ARG A 331 -19.14 -7.91 1.43
N ALA A 332 -18.04 -8.36 0.84
CA ALA A 332 -18.06 -9.11 -0.42
C ALA A 332 -18.60 -10.53 -0.24
N LEU A 333 -18.27 -11.20 0.86
CA LEU A 333 -18.54 -12.63 1.09
C LEU A 333 -19.21 -12.89 2.46
N PRO A 334 -20.36 -12.26 2.77
CA PRO A 334 -20.90 -12.20 4.13
C PRO A 334 -21.17 -13.55 4.77
N GLN A 335 -21.74 -14.49 4.01
CA GLN A 335 -22.07 -15.83 4.54
C GLN A 335 -20.80 -16.63 4.85
N ALA A 336 -19.81 -16.59 3.95
CA ALA A 336 -18.56 -17.30 4.12
C ALA A 336 -17.66 -16.67 5.21
N SER A 337 -17.81 -15.37 5.48
CA SER A 337 -17.07 -14.68 6.53
C SER A 337 -17.64 -14.85 7.96
N ARG A 338 -18.87 -15.38 8.11
CA ARG A 338 -19.52 -15.57 9.43
C ARG A 338 -18.64 -16.22 10.51
N PRO A 339 -17.86 -17.28 10.23
CA PRO A 339 -17.03 -17.94 11.25
C PRO A 339 -15.96 -17.04 11.89
N PHE A 340 -15.58 -15.95 11.23
CA PHE A 340 -14.53 -15.05 11.69
C PHE A 340 -15.07 -13.85 12.49
N LEU A 341 -16.39 -13.62 12.48
CA LEU A 341 -17.00 -12.45 13.11
C LEU A 341 -16.76 -12.39 14.63
N ALA A 342 -16.69 -13.54 15.30
CA ALA A 342 -16.39 -13.62 16.72
C ALA A 342 -15.02 -13.03 17.08
N ASP A 343 -14.03 -13.15 16.18
CA ASP A 343 -12.71 -12.55 16.35
C ASP A 343 -12.64 -11.10 15.84
N LEU A 344 -13.43 -10.76 14.82
CA LEU A 344 -13.42 -9.44 14.19
C LEU A 344 -14.12 -8.37 15.03
N TRP A 345 -15.28 -8.69 15.62
CA TRP A 345 -16.04 -7.69 16.39
C TRP A 345 -15.22 -7.07 17.53
N PRO A 346 -14.54 -7.86 18.39
CA PRO A 346 -13.71 -7.27 19.45
C PRO A 346 -12.57 -6.43 18.90
N LEU A 347 -11.95 -6.84 17.79
CA LEU A 347 -10.86 -6.08 17.18
C LEU A 347 -11.34 -4.75 16.60
N TRP A 348 -12.38 -4.73 15.78
CA TRP A 348 -12.89 -3.47 15.23
C TRP A 348 -13.32 -2.50 16.33
N ILE A 349 -14.06 -3.00 17.33
CA ILE A 349 -14.49 -2.18 18.46
C ILE A 349 -13.30 -1.62 19.25
N ALA A 350 -12.28 -2.44 19.53
CA ALA A 350 -11.08 -1.99 20.25
C ALA A 350 -10.15 -1.08 19.44
N HIS A 351 -10.39 -0.90 18.14
CA HIS A 351 -9.62 0.03 17.30
C HIS A 351 -10.35 1.35 17.05
N LEU A 352 -11.63 1.47 17.42
CA LEU A 352 -12.35 2.75 17.39
C LEU A 352 -11.74 3.78 18.34
N ASP A 353 -11.04 3.36 19.38
CA ASP A 353 -10.33 4.21 20.35
C ASP A 353 -8.80 4.02 20.28
N ASP A 354 -8.26 3.58 19.13
CA ASP A 354 -6.81 3.50 18.89
C ASP A 354 -6.15 4.89 19.00
N ASN A 355 -4.88 4.98 19.39
CA ASN A 355 -4.15 6.25 19.47
C ASN A 355 -3.96 6.92 18.10
N ILE A 356 -4.02 6.13 17.03
CA ILE A 356 -3.82 6.58 15.65
C ILE A 356 -5.18 6.92 15.00
N PRO A 357 -5.43 8.18 14.59
CA PRO A 357 -6.72 8.60 14.02
C PRO A 357 -7.15 7.81 12.77
N SER A 358 -6.21 7.48 11.88
CA SER A 358 -6.53 6.70 10.67
C SER A 358 -7.01 5.28 11.01
N VAL A 359 -6.49 4.68 12.08
CA VAL A 359 -6.92 3.35 12.53
C VAL A 359 -8.34 3.42 13.09
N ARG A 360 -8.70 4.50 13.80
CA ARG A 360 -10.08 4.74 14.26
C ARG A 360 -11.06 4.88 13.11
N GLU A 361 -10.72 5.68 12.10
CA GLU A 361 -11.54 5.85 10.89
C GLU A 361 -11.72 4.51 10.15
N ASP A 362 -10.65 3.73 9.99
CA ASP A 362 -10.69 2.45 9.30
C ASP A 362 -11.51 1.39 10.03
N ALA A 363 -11.45 1.38 11.36
CA ALA A 363 -12.32 0.55 12.20
C ALA A 363 -13.79 0.92 12.01
N ALA A 364 -14.12 2.21 11.99
CA ALA A 364 -15.46 2.66 11.70
C ALA A 364 -15.92 2.23 10.30
N ILE A 365 -15.10 2.41 9.26
CA ILE A 365 -15.40 1.96 7.88
C ILE A 365 -15.66 0.46 7.84
N ALA A 366 -14.82 -0.35 8.49
CA ALA A 366 -14.99 -1.80 8.51
C ALA A 366 -16.29 -2.24 9.22
N LEU A 367 -16.66 -1.55 10.31
CA LEU A 367 -17.96 -1.74 10.97
C LEU A 367 -19.13 -1.31 10.08
N GLY A 368 -18.96 -0.22 9.31
CA GLY A 368 -19.92 0.22 8.30
C GLY A 368 -20.15 -0.80 7.19
N ASP A 369 -19.07 -1.39 6.68
CA ASP A 369 -19.11 -2.48 5.71
C ASP A 369 -19.82 -3.71 6.28
N ALA A 370 -19.54 -4.08 7.53
CA ALA A 370 -20.25 -5.16 8.21
C ALA A 370 -21.73 -4.82 8.45
N ALA A 371 -22.08 -3.57 8.77
CA ALA A 371 -23.46 -3.11 8.90
C ALA A 371 -24.21 -3.20 7.57
N ALA A 372 -23.57 -2.83 6.45
CA ALA A 372 -24.16 -2.94 5.13
C ALA A 372 -24.41 -4.40 4.73
N ALA A 373 -23.53 -5.32 5.14
CA ALA A 373 -23.58 -6.72 4.73
C ALA A 373 -24.48 -7.59 5.63
N LEU A 374 -24.44 -7.37 6.94
CA LEU A 374 -25.11 -8.19 7.96
C LEU A 374 -26.34 -7.49 8.57
N GLN A 375 -26.57 -6.22 8.25
CA GLN A 375 -27.74 -5.44 8.62
C GLN A 375 -28.02 -5.51 10.14
N GLN A 376 -29.20 -5.99 10.54
CA GLN A 376 -29.66 -5.97 11.93
C GLN A 376 -28.72 -6.72 12.89
N GLU A 377 -28.05 -7.78 12.43
CA GLU A 377 -27.08 -8.55 13.22
C GLU A 377 -25.89 -7.67 13.65
N ALA A 378 -25.34 -6.89 12.72
CA ALA A 378 -24.26 -5.94 12.99
C ALA A 378 -24.74 -4.71 13.76
N LEU A 379 -25.91 -4.16 13.40
CA LEU A 379 -26.48 -2.97 14.04
C LEU A 379 -26.80 -3.18 15.52
N ALA A 380 -27.18 -4.41 15.90
CA ALA A 380 -27.40 -4.79 17.30
C ALA A 380 -26.14 -4.65 18.17
N ILE A 381 -24.95 -4.72 17.56
CA ILE A 381 -23.65 -4.55 18.24
C ILE A 381 -23.18 -3.09 18.12
N ILE A 382 -23.31 -2.51 16.93
CA ILE A 382 -22.79 -1.18 16.61
C ILE A 382 -23.55 -0.07 17.35
N LEU A 383 -24.88 -0.10 17.36
CA LEU A 383 -25.68 1.00 17.93
C LEU A 383 -25.50 1.17 19.44
N PRO A 384 -25.50 0.10 20.28
CA PRO A 384 -25.21 0.25 21.70
C PRO A 384 -23.81 0.81 21.96
N HIS A 385 -22.81 0.34 21.22
CA HIS A 385 -21.45 0.82 21.36
C HIS A 385 -21.34 2.31 20.99
N LEU A 386 -21.87 2.71 19.83
CA LEU A 386 -21.90 4.10 19.38
C LEU A 386 -22.55 5.04 20.42
N ARG A 387 -23.70 4.64 20.98
CA ARG A 387 -24.40 5.41 22.01
C ARG A 387 -23.58 5.56 23.29
N ALA A 388 -22.76 4.56 23.64
CA ALA A 388 -21.91 4.59 24.81
C ALA A 388 -20.63 5.41 24.60
N THR A 389 -20.02 5.34 23.42
CA THR A 389 -18.72 5.96 23.15
C THR A 389 -18.79 7.38 22.61
N LEU A 390 -19.87 7.76 21.91
CA LEU A 390 -20.05 9.13 21.45
C LEU A 390 -19.90 10.17 22.58
N PRO A 391 -20.52 10.03 23.76
CA PRO A 391 -20.36 10.99 24.85
C PRO A 391 -19.06 10.84 25.68
N ALA A 392 -18.15 9.91 25.36
CA ALA A 392 -17.00 9.58 26.20
C ALA A 392 -16.06 10.77 26.46
N ALA A 393 -15.93 11.70 25.52
CA ALA A 393 -15.16 12.94 25.66
C ALA A 393 -15.62 13.81 26.83
N HIS A 394 -16.88 13.71 27.27
CA HIS A 394 -17.36 14.40 28.49
C HIS A 394 -16.65 13.93 29.77
N GLN A 395 -16.05 12.74 29.74
CA GLN A 395 -15.29 12.17 30.84
C GLN A 395 -13.80 12.54 30.78
N GLN A 396 -13.37 13.24 29.73
CA GLN A 396 -11.97 13.66 29.58
C GLN A 396 -11.62 14.69 30.67
N PRO A 397 -10.54 14.49 31.44
CA PRO A 397 -10.07 15.47 32.40
C PRO A 397 -9.72 16.80 31.72
N ARG A 398 -10.14 17.90 32.35
CA ARG A 398 -9.77 19.24 31.88
C ARG A 398 -8.26 19.41 31.98
N THR A 399 -7.62 19.78 30.89
CA THR A 399 -6.19 20.11 30.83
C THR A 399 -6.05 21.57 30.43
N ALA A 400 -5.07 22.27 31.02
CA ALA A 400 -4.78 23.63 30.59
C ALA A 400 -4.38 23.60 29.09
N PRO A 401 -4.84 24.57 28.28
CA PRO A 401 -4.43 24.65 26.89
C PRO A 401 -2.92 24.94 26.83
N SER A 402 -2.12 23.89 26.68
CA SER A 402 -0.72 24.03 26.30
C SER A 402 -0.67 24.42 24.83
N ILE A 403 -0.03 25.55 24.53
CA ILE A 403 0.32 25.94 23.16
C ILE A 403 1.14 24.79 22.56
N GLU A 404 0.71 24.32 21.39
CA GLU A 404 1.26 23.16 20.71
C GLU A 404 2.77 23.28 20.48
N HIS A 405 3.51 22.26 20.91
CA HIS A 405 4.54 21.69 20.06
C HIS A 405 3.89 20.52 19.34
N SER A 406 3.68 20.66 18.04
CA SER A 406 3.29 19.60 17.11
C SER A 406 4.42 18.60 16.88
N ASP A 407 5.14 18.25 17.93
CA ASP A 407 6.14 17.21 17.91
C ASP A 407 5.52 16.02 18.61
N MET A 408 5.71 14.84 18.00
CA MET A 408 5.59 13.60 18.73
C MET A 408 6.53 13.70 19.93
N ASP A 409 5.98 14.09 21.08
CA ASP A 409 6.75 14.24 22.31
C ASP A 409 7.33 12.86 22.63
N GLU A 410 8.64 12.74 22.43
CA GLU A 410 9.45 11.62 22.88
C GLU A 410 9.45 11.62 24.41
N GLY A 411 8.29 11.29 25.00
CA GLY A 411 8.26 10.69 26.33
C GLY A 411 9.18 9.47 26.31
N PRO A 412 9.84 9.10 27.41
CA PRO A 412 10.98 8.19 27.41
C PRO A 412 10.59 6.83 26.81
N LEU A 413 10.80 6.70 25.50
CA LEU A 413 10.58 5.48 24.76
C LEU A 413 11.60 4.50 25.29
N VAL A 414 11.11 3.50 26.02
CA VAL A 414 11.89 2.29 26.32
C VAL A 414 12.16 1.65 24.97
N ARG A 415 13.26 2.02 24.32
CA ARG A 415 13.74 1.41 23.09
C ARG A 415 14.16 -0.02 23.43
N PRO A 416 13.47 -1.08 22.95
CA PRO A 416 14.11 -2.38 22.91
C PRO A 416 15.23 -2.25 21.87
N LYS A 417 16.49 -2.29 22.29
CA LYS A 417 17.63 -2.41 21.37
C LYS A 417 17.39 -3.65 20.48
N ARG A 418 16.95 -3.45 19.24
CA ARG A 418 17.05 -4.48 18.21
C ARG A 418 18.51 -4.54 17.75
N THR A 419 19.23 -5.51 18.28
CA THR A 419 20.52 -5.95 17.76
C THR A 419 20.32 -6.60 16.39
N GLY A 420 20.91 -6.03 15.33
CA GLY A 420 21.28 -6.80 14.12
C GLY A 420 20.38 -6.71 12.88
N GLY A 421 19.56 -5.69 12.70
CA GLY A 421 18.79 -5.48 11.46
C GLY A 421 19.44 -4.44 10.55
N VAL A 422 19.67 -4.79 9.29
CA VAL A 422 20.11 -3.86 8.23
C VAL A 422 19.14 -2.68 8.17
N ASP A 423 19.66 -1.45 8.25
CA ASP A 423 18.89 -0.22 8.17
C ASP A 423 18.14 -0.16 6.83
N TYR A 424 16.85 -0.48 6.85
CA TYR A 424 15.97 -0.22 5.72
C TYR A 424 15.69 1.29 5.69
N SER A 425 16.54 1.99 4.95
CA SER A 425 16.42 3.40 4.56
C SER A 425 15.13 3.63 3.77
N CYS A 426 14.00 3.70 4.47
CA CYS A 426 12.76 4.33 4.02
C CYS A 426 12.07 4.98 5.24
N GLY A 427 12.58 6.15 5.62
CA GLY A 427 11.85 7.24 6.25
C GLY A 427 10.98 6.95 7.47
N CYS A 428 11.53 7.22 8.66
CA CYS A 428 10.90 8.08 9.68
C CYS A 428 9.39 7.90 9.96
N MET A 429 8.94 6.72 10.39
CA MET A 429 7.71 6.64 11.18
C MET A 429 7.95 5.74 12.39
N ASP A 430 7.62 6.26 13.58
CA ASP A 430 7.48 5.41 14.76
C ASP A 430 6.21 4.58 14.55
N TYR A 431 6.40 3.31 14.22
CA TYR A 431 5.32 2.38 13.91
C TYR A 431 4.56 1.94 15.18
N GLY A 432 5.15 2.14 16.37
CA GLY A 432 4.77 1.47 17.62
C GLY A 432 4.17 2.35 18.70
N VAL A 433 3.48 3.44 18.35
CA VAL A 433 2.82 4.29 19.36
C VAL A 433 1.71 3.49 20.05
N ARG A 434 1.95 3.10 21.31
CA ARG A 434 0.94 2.55 22.23
C ARG A 434 1.01 3.30 23.55
N ARG A 435 0.12 4.27 23.72
CA ARG A 435 -0.09 4.96 25.00
C ARG A 435 -1.45 4.56 25.58
N PRO A 436 -1.69 4.83 26.88
CA PRO A 436 -3.04 4.72 27.41
C PRO A 436 -4.03 5.50 26.55
N LYS A 437 -5.15 4.86 26.24
CA LYS A 437 -6.24 5.45 25.47
C LYS A 437 -6.96 6.47 26.31
N GLU A 438 -7.34 7.57 25.69
CA GLU A 438 -8.06 8.65 26.34
C GLU A 438 -9.55 8.61 25.99
N PRO A 439 -10.46 8.95 26.92
CA PRO A 439 -11.90 8.97 26.65
C PRO A 439 -12.32 9.73 25.39
N TRP A 440 -11.65 10.84 25.07
CA TRP A 440 -11.98 11.62 23.86
C TRP A 440 -11.68 10.87 22.56
N GLU A 441 -10.74 9.92 22.55
CA GLU A 441 -10.40 9.11 21.36
C GLU A 441 -11.53 8.14 21.02
N ALA A 442 -12.25 7.63 22.03
CA ALA A 442 -13.45 6.83 21.82
C ALA A 442 -14.58 7.65 21.19
N SER A 443 -14.74 8.92 21.60
CA SER A 443 -15.66 9.85 20.93
C SER A 443 -15.23 10.15 19.50
N ASP A 444 -13.94 10.35 19.24
CA ASP A 444 -13.42 10.60 17.89
C ASP A 444 -13.72 9.43 16.94
N GLY A 445 -13.46 8.18 17.38
CA GLY A 445 -13.88 6.98 16.66
C GLY A 445 -15.40 6.87 16.47
N ALA A 446 -16.17 7.24 17.49
CA ALA A 446 -17.63 7.26 17.43
C ALA A 446 -18.16 8.25 16.38
N VAL A 447 -17.49 9.38 16.14
CA VAL A 447 -17.85 10.32 15.06
C VAL A 447 -17.70 9.66 13.68
N TYR A 448 -16.60 8.94 13.44
CA TYR A 448 -16.44 8.16 12.21
C TYR A 448 -17.49 7.04 12.10
N LEU A 449 -17.77 6.33 13.20
CA LEU A 449 -18.78 5.27 13.21
C LEU A 449 -20.19 5.82 12.95
N MET A 450 -20.51 6.99 13.49
CA MET A 450 -21.78 7.68 13.25
C MET A 450 -21.98 8.03 11.77
N ARG A 451 -20.90 8.35 11.03
CA ARG A 451 -20.95 8.54 9.57
C ARG A 451 -21.42 7.27 8.86
N GLU A 452 -20.88 6.13 9.22
CA GLU A 452 -21.28 4.85 8.64
C GLU A 452 -22.71 4.46 9.02
N VAL A 453 -23.08 4.65 10.30
CA VAL A 453 -24.45 4.40 10.77
C VAL A 453 -25.45 5.33 10.09
N ALA A 454 -25.10 6.59 9.80
CA ALA A 454 -25.98 7.49 9.07
C ALA A 454 -26.30 7.00 7.66
N ALA A 455 -25.40 6.26 7.01
CA ALA A 455 -25.65 5.64 5.72
C ALA A 455 -26.51 4.37 5.83
N ALA A 456 -26.37 3.59 6.91
CA ALA A 456 -27.10 2.35 7.12
C ALA A 456 -28.51 2.56 7.72
N VAL A 457 -28.63 3.38 8.77
CA VAL A 457 -29.87 3.64 9.52
C VAL A 457 -29.98 5.13 9.88
N PRO A 458 -30.43 5.98 8.93
CA PRO A 458 -30.49 7.43 9.12
C PRO A 458 -31.28 7.89 10.35
N SER A 459 -32.36 7.20 10.73
CA SER A 459 -33.19 7.58 11.88
C SER A 459 -32.42 7.52 13.20
N GLU A 460 -31.60 6.48 13.38
CA GLU A 460 -30.80 6.28 14.59
C GLU A 460 -29.66 7.29 14.68
N ALA A 461 -28.97 7.54 13.57
CA ALA A 461 -27.94 8.57 13.53
C ALA A 461 -28.52 9.98 13.74
N ALA A 462 -29.71 10.29 13.19
CA ALA A 462 -30.34 11.60 13.41
C ALA A 462 -30.63 11.86 14.91
N ALA A 463 -31.03 10.82 15.66
CA ALA A 463 -31.27 10.92 17.09
C ALA A 463 -30.02 11.26 17.92
N LEU A 464 -28.82 10.99 17.38
CA LEU A 464 -27.53 11.25 18.04
C LEU A 464 -26.92 12.62 17.70
N LEU A 465 -27.52 13.39 16.77
CA LEU A 465 -27.02 14.73 16.41
C LEU A 465 -26.93 15.71 17.59
N PRO A 466 -27.86 15.74 18.57
CA PRO A 466 -27.72 16.58 19.75
C PRO A 466 -26.48 16.22 20.58
N GLU A 467 -26.19 14.93 20.75
CA GLU A 467 -25.01 14.45 21.47
C GLU A 467 -23.73 14.81 20.71
N LEU A 468 -23.71 14.64 19.39
CA LEU A 468 -22.58 15.06 18.54
C LEU A 468 -22.29 16.56 18.69
N ALA A 469 -23.33 17.40 18.75
CA ALA A 469 -23.16 18.83 18.97
C ALA A 469 -22.63 19.14 20.39
N SER A 470 -23.08 18.40 21.41
CA SER A 470 -22.58 18.50 22.79
C SER A 470 -21.08 18.18 22.87
N VAL A 471 -20.65 17.09 22.23
CA VAL A 471 -19.24 16.68 22.15
C VAL A 471 -18.40 17.72 21.41
N ALA A 472 -18.90 18.24 20.28
CA ALA A 472 -18.20 19.26 19.50
C ALA A 472 -18.05 20.61 20.24
N ALA A 473 -18.89 20.87 21.25
CA ALA A 473 -18.82 22.07 22.08
C ALA A 473 -17.71 22.03 23.14
N LEU A 474 -17.05 20.88 23.35
CA LEU A 474 -15.96 20.76 24.32
C LEU A 474 -14.71 21.52 23.86
N ASP A 475 -14.10 22.26 24.78
CA ASP A 475 -12.95 23.12 24.54
C ASP A 475 -11.87 23.04 25.65
N CYS A 476 -12.02 22.05 26.54
CA CYS A 476 -11.36 22.07 27.84
C CYS A 476 -10.21 21.06 28.01
N PHE A 477 -9.77 20.42 26.92
CA PHE A 477 -8.68 19.44 26.94
C PHE A 477 -7.83 19.50 25.67
N GLN A 478 -6.58 19.02 25.74
CA GLN A 478 -5.62 19.09 24.62
C GLN A 478 -6.17 18.56 23.29
N GLY A 479 -6.78 17.37 23.27
CA GLY A 479 -7.36 16.75 22.07
C GLY A 479 -8.63 17.39 21.51
N CYS A 480 -9.19 18.44 22.13
CA CYS A 480 -10.51 18.96 21.74
C CYS A 480 -10.53 19.53 20.32
N ARG A 481 -9.42 20.14 19.86
CA ARG A 481 -9.31 20.70 18.50
C ARG A 481 -9.27 19.63 17.44
N HIS A 482 -8.63 18.49 17.73
CA HIS A 482 -8.62 17.34 16.84
C HIS A 482 -10.00 16.70 16.74
N LEU A 483 -10.71 16.52 17.87
CA LEU A 483 -12.08 16.00 17.87
C LEU A 483 -13.05 16.91 17.10
N GLN A 484 -12.90 18.24 17.26
CA GLN A 484 -13.66 19.22 16.48
C GLN A 484 -13.32 19.12 14.99
N GLU A 485 -12.03 19.03 14.64
CA GLU A 485 -11.59 18.84 13.26
C GLU A 485 -12.25 17.60 12.62
N THR A 486 -12.19 16.45 13.29
CA THR A 486 -12.86 15.22 12.86
C THR A 486 -14.35 15.46 12.67
N THR A 487 -15.01 16.06 13.66
CA THR A 487 -16.44 16.36 13.60
C THR A 487 -16.80 17.22 12.39
N TRP A 488 -16.04 18.28 12.12
CA TRP A 488 -16.29 19.17 10.98
C TRP A 488 -16.02 18.49 9.63
N ARG A 489 -15.02 17.62 9.55
CA ARG A 489 -14.76 16.81 8.35
C ARG A 489 -15.88 15.81 8.06
N GLN A 490 -16.45 15.19 9.10
CA GLN A 490 -17.48 14.15 8.94
C GLN A 490 -18.92 14.71 8.82
N LEU A 491 -19.21 15.86 9.44
CA LEU A 491 -20.56 16.45 9.49
C LEU A 491 -21.24 16.58 8.12
N PRO A 492 -20.59 17.03 7.03
CA PRO A 492 -21.23 17.10 5.72
C PRO A 492 -21.61 15.72 5.17
N SER A 493 -20.81 14.68 5.44
CA SER A 493 -21.11 13.31 5.01
C SER A 493 -22.30 12.75 5.79
N ILE A 494 -22.30 12.94 7.11
CA ILE A 494 -23.42 12.59 7.99
C ILE A 494 -24.69 13.29 7.50
N ALA A 495 -24.65 14.62 7.32
CA ALA A 495 -25.80 15.40 6.88
C ALA A 495 -26.38 14.92 5.53
N ARG A 496 -25.51 14.59 4.55
CA ARG A 496 -25.94 14.05 3.25
C ARG A 496 -26.62 12.69 3.38
N ALA A 497 -26.05 11.79 4.17
CA ALA A 497 -26.62 10.45 4.41
C ALA A 497 -27.98 10.51 5.11
N LEU A 498 -28.14 11.43 6.08
CA LEU A 498 -29.41 11.68 6.76
C LEU A 498 -30.48 12.32 5.87
N GLY A 499 -30.05 13.10 4.88
CA GLY A 499 -30.92 13.89 4.02
C GLY A 499 -31.41 15.19 4.67
N LYS A 500 -31.84 16.13 3.82
CA LYS A 500 -32.17 17.51 4.22
C LYS A 500 -33.27 17.59 5.29
N ARG A 501 -34.26 16.70 5.24
CA ARG A 501 -35.42 16.74 6.16
C ARG A 501 -35.03 16.39 7.60
N ALA A 502 -34.20 15.36 7.77
CA ALA A 502 -33.75 14.91 9.08
C ALA A 502 -32.69 15.84 9.67
N PHE A 503 -31.79 16.39 8.86
CA PHE A 503 -30.68 17.22 9.36
C PHE A 503 -31.06 18.67 9.69
N LYS A 504 -31.93 19.31 8.89
CA LYS A 504 -32.28 20.74 9.03
C LYS A 504 -32.70 21.18 10.45
N PRO A 505 -33.49 20.41 11.22
CA PRO A 505 -33.85 20.75 12.60
C PRO A 505 -32.63 20.91 13.54
N HIS A 506 -31.55 20.19 13.27
CA HIS A 506 -30.35 20.18 14.11
C HIS A 506 -29.28 21.20 13.68
N LEU A 507 -29.39 21.77 12.48
CA LEU A 507 -28.39 22.70 11.92
C LEU A 507 -28.07 23.86 12.88
N GLN A 508 -29.06 24.39 13.59
CA GLN A 508 -28.86 25.52 14.50
C GLN A 508 -27.93 25.20 15.68
N ALA A 509 -27.86 23.94 16.11
CA ALA A 509 -26.94 23.54 17.18
C ALA A 509 -25.47 23.58 16.72
N PHE A 510 -25.22 23.35 15.42
CA PHE A 510 -23.87 23.29 14.87
C PHE A 510 -23.34 24.64 14.37
N LEU A 511 -24.21 25.56 13.94
CA LEU A 511 -23.77 26.83 13.35
C LEU A 511 -22.85 27.64 14.29
N PRO A 512 -23.22 27.93 15.56
CA PRO A 512 -22.32 28.66 16.46
C PRO A 512 -20.97 27.96 16.65
N LEU A 513 -20.96 26.63 16.72
CA LEU A 513 -19.76 25.82 16.93
C LEU A 513 -18.85 25.83 15.69
N LEU A 514 -19.41 25.75 14.48
CA LEU A 514 -18.67 25.85 13.23
C LEU A 514 -18.01 27.22 13.08
N PHE A 515 -18.71 28.31 13.42
CA PHE A 515 -18.14 29.66 13.36
C PHE A 515 -17.09 29.89 14.45
N ALA A 516 -17.28 29.34 15.66
CA ALA A 516 -16.22 29.31 16.67
C ALA A 516 -14.99 28.52 16.19
N GLY A 517 -15.22 27.39 15.52
CA GLY A 517 -14.17 26.56 14.92
C GLY A 517 -13.40 27.24 13.79
N LEU A 518 -14.04 28.17 13.06
CA LEU A 518 -13.45 28.94 11.97
C LEU A 518 -12.45 30.02 12.43
N ALA A 519 -12.46 30.35 13.72
CA ALA A 519 -11.66 31.43 14.31
C ALA A 519 -11.04 31.04 15.66
N ASN A 520 -10.64 29.77 15.81
CA ASN A 520 -10.11 29.23 17.07
C ASN A 520 -8.57 29.21 17.15
N GLY A 521 -7.87 29.63 16.11
CA GLY A 521 -6.40 29.67 16.03
C GLY A 521 -5.72 28.35 15.66
N HIS A 522 -6.46 27.25 15.51
CA HIS A 522 -5.93 25.94 15.15
C HIS A 522 -6.20 25.65 13.66
N GLN A 523 -5.17 25.82 12.82
CA GLN A 523 -5.28 25.84 11.35
C GLN A 523 -6.06 24.67 10.75
N LEU A 524 -5.82 23.44 11.21
CA LEU A 524 -6.52 22.26 10.68
C LEU A 524 -8.01 22.24 11.04
N CYS A 525 -8.36 22.77 12.22
CA CYS A 525 -9.73 22.84 12.69
C CYS A 525 -10.48 23.96 11.96
N GLU A 526 -9.84 25.11 11.76
CA GLU A 526 -10.36 26.22 10.96
C GLU A 526 -10.61 25.80 9.51
N ALA A 527 -9.66 25.09 8.90
CA ALA A 527 -9.81 24.55 7.56
C ALA A 527 -10.96 23.53 7.47
N ALA A 528 -11.10 22.64 8.46
CA ALA A 528 -12.19 21.67 8.52
C ALA A 528 -13.57 22.34 8.70
N ALA A 529 -13.66 23.35 9.56
CA ALA A 529 -14.87 24.15 9.75
C ALA A 529 -15.25 24.90 8.47
N GLY A 530 -14.29 25.54 7.79
CA GLY A 530 -14.50 26.24 6.52
C GLY A 530 -14.97 25.31 5.39
N TYR A 531 -14.36 24.12 5.28
CA TYR A 531 -14.83 23.06 4.38
C TYR A 531 -16.27 22.65 4.71
N SER A 532 -16.58 22.43 5.99
CA SER A 532 -17.90 21.98 6.43
C SER A 532 -18.98 23.02 6.14
N LEU A 533 -18.73 24.30 6.44
CA LEU A 533 -19.60 25.43 6.09
C LEU A 533 -19.85 25.51 4.58
N SER A 534 -18.79 25.40 3.78
CA SER A 534 -18.90 25.42 2.31
C SER A 534 -19.76 24.25 1.80
N ALA A 535 -19.47 23.04 2.28
CA ALA A 535 -20.17 21.83 1.88
C ALA A 535 -21.65 21.83 2.28
N LEU A 536 -21.98 22.30 3.49
CA LEU A 536 -23.35 22.41 3.97
C LEU A 536 -24.13 23.51 3.24
N ARG A 537 -23.50 24.67 2.99
CA ARG A 537 -24.08 25.77 2.19
C ARG A 537 -24.45 25.28 0.79
N ASP A 538 -23.50 24.67 0.10
CA ASP A 538 -23.69 24.24 -1.29
C ASP A 538 -24.74 23.11 -1.38
N TRP A 539 -24.74 22.20 -0.41
CA TRP A 539 -25.71 21.11 -0.37
C TRP A 539 -27.13 21.57 -0.01
N LEU A 540 -27.31 22.41 1.02
CA LEU A 540 -28.62 22.92 1.43
C LEU A 540 -29.19 23.92 0.42
N GLY A 541 -28.32 24.71 -0.19
CA GLY A 541 -28.61 25.84 -1.07
C GLY A 541 -28.24 27.16 -0.38
N PRO A 542 -27.55 28.08 -1.08
CA PRO A 542 -26.94 29.27 -0.48
C PRO A 542 -27.96 30.19 0.21
N ASN A 543 -29.13 30.41 -0.39
CA ASN A 543 -30.18 31.25 0.18
C ASN A 543 -30.80 30.64 1.45
N ILE A 544 -31.02 29.32 1.43
CA ILE A 544 -31.54 28.59 2.59
C ILE A 544 -30.52 28.65 3.73
N PHE A 545 -29.25 28.44 3.42
CA PHE A 545 -28.18 28.52 4.40
C PHE A 545 -28.04 29.93 4.98
N ALA A 546 -27.96 30.96 4.13
CA ALA A 546 -27.85 32.35 4.54
C ALA A 546 -29.00 32.80 5.45
N SER A 547 -30.23 32.33 5.19
CA SER A 547 -31.40 32.62 6.03
C SER A 547 -31.32 32.09 7.47
N ARG A 548 -30.35 31.20 7.76
CA ARG A 548 -30.10 30.63 9.09
C ARG A 548 -28.94 31.30 9.83
N LEU A 549 -28.22 32.21 9.16
CA LEU A 549 -27.04 32.88 9.70
C LEU A 549 -27.39 34.26 10.24
N SER A 550 -26.73 34.66 11.33
CA SER A 550 -26.71 36.06 11.75
C SER A 550 -25.90 36.93 10.77
N SER A 551 -26.08 38.26 10.83
CA SER A 551 -25.30 39.20 10.00
C SER A 551 -23.78 39.06 10.24
N ASP A 552 -23.37 38.79 11.48
CA ASP A 552 -21.96 38.59 11.83
C ASP A 552 -21.42 37.27 11.25
N GLN A 553 -22.20 36.19 11.32
CA GLN A 553 -21.84 34.90 10.72
C GLN A 553 -21.75 34.99 9.20
N GLN A 554 -22.65 35.73 8.54
CA GLN A 554 -22.55 35.97 7.10
C GLN A 554 -21.27 36.71 6.74
N ARG A 555 -20.87 37.70 7.54
CA ARG A 555 -19.61 38.43 7.34
C ARG A 555 -18.39 37.53 7.54
N GLN A 556 -18.32 36.79 8.64
CA GLN A 556 -17.23 35.84 8.91
C GLN A 556 -17.07 34.81 7.80
N MET A 557 -18.20 34.31 7.27
CA MET A 557 -18.20 33.36 6.15
C MET A 557 -17.66 33.96 4.85
N GLN A 558 -17.88 35.26 4.61
CA GLN A 558 -17.39 35.97 3.42
C GLN A 558 -15.91 36.35 3.53
N GLU A 559 -15.44 36.69 4.72
CA GLU A 559 -14.07 37.14 4.99
C GLU A 559 -13.09 35.98 5.19
N SER A 560 -13.58 34.79 5.57
CA SER A 560 -12.72 33.63 5.83
C SER A 560 -12.13 33.02 4.56
N HIS A 561 -10.81 32.91 4.52
CA HIS A 561 -10.07 32.24 3.45
C HIS A 561 -10.26 30.71 3.42
N HIS A 562 -10.78 30.11 4.50
CA HIS A 562 -11.10 28.68 4.57
C HIS A 562 -12.47 28.34 3.99
N VAL A 563 -13.35 29.33 3.80
CA VAL A 563 -14.66 29.13 3.18
C VAL A 563 -14.52 29.38 1.68
N SER A 564 -14.81 28.35 0.88
CA SER A 564 -14.75 28.48 -0.58
C SER A 564 -15.81 29.46 -1.08
N PRO A 565 -15.47 30.41 -1.98
CA PRO A 565 -16.45 31.33 -2.53
C PRO A 565 -17.55 30.55 -3.26
N PHE A 566 -18.80 30.97 -3.08
CA PHE A 566 -19.91 30.35 -3.79
C PHE A 566 -19.79 30.65 -5.29
N THR A 567 -19.55 29.62 -6.09
CA THR A 567 -19.54 29.74 -7.55
C THR A 567 -20.80 29.10 -8.08
N LEU A 568 -21.68 29.88 -8.71
CA LEU A 568 -22.85 29.33 -9.39
C LEU A 568 -22.40 28.30 -10.43
N PRO A 569 -22.94 27.06 -10.44
CA PRO A 569 -22.66 26.14 -11.53
C PRO A 569 -23.20 26.77 -12.83
N GLY A 570 -22.29 27.21 -13.72
CA GLY A 570 -22.63 27.80 -15.02
C GLY A 570 -22.12 29.21 -15.32
N ARG A 571 -21.40 29.88 -14.40
CA ARG A 571 -20.61 31.08 -14.77
C ARG A 571 -19.13 30.78 -14.58
N LEU A 572 -18.50 30.28 -15.64
CA LEU A 572 -17.06 30.49 -15.82
C LEU A 572 -16.82 32.00 -15.73
N ALA A 573 -16.06 32.42 -14.73
CA ALA A 573 -15.59 33.78 -14.62
C ALA A 573 -14.67 34.04 -15.81
N SER A 574 -15.18 34.79 -16.79
CA SER A 574 -14.33 35.54 -17.71
C SER A 574 -13.62 36.63 -16.90
N ARG A 575 -12.39 36.37 -16.48
CA ARG A 575 -11.34 37.37 -16.26
C ARG A 575 -9.98 36.71 -16.22
#